data_AF-A0AAU5H8B2-F1
#
_entry.id   AF-A0AAU5H8B2-F1
#
_cell.length_a   1.000
_cell.length_b   1.000
_cell.length_c   1.000
_cell.angle_alpha   90.00
_cell.angle_beta   90.00
_cell.angle_gamma   90.00
#
_symmetry.space_group_name_H-M   'P 1'
#
loop_
_entity.id
_entity.type
_entity.pdbx_description
1 polymer ?
#
loop_
_entity_poly.entity_id
_entity_poly.type
_entity_poly.pdbx_seq_one_letter_code
_entity_poly.pdbx_strand_id
1 'polypeptide(L)'
;MQDPCSLADQRVCEATRELARAVLRRMAVTATAIEPRIRTLVATREDPGYVLWRLHGAGGRLLLWFDLTKQPDPIWNKLTADLCLLARLADLRTHPPGYYYVHPLTDSRDIAVPLPANPRGLPPRTIGPLQ
;
A
#
# COMPACT_ATOMS: atom_id res chain seq x y z
N MET A 1 11.72 5.87 18.34
CA MET A 1 10.92 6.76 17.47
C MET A 1 9.66 7.10 18.26
N GLN A 2 9.42 8.37 18.54
CA GLN A 2 8.23 8.81 19.29
C GLN A 2 6.98 8.57 18.44
N ASP A 3 5.90 8.09 19.05
CA ASP A 3 4.65 7.90 18.32
C ASP A 3 4.10 9.30 17.96
N PRO A 4 3.92 9.64 16.66
CA PRO A 4 3.43 10.93 16.20
C PRO A 4 2.00 11.26 16.69
N CYS A 5 1.31 10.30 17.29
CA CYS A 5 -0.02 10.53 17.83
C CYS A 5 0.02 11.25 19.18
N SER A 6 -0.84 12.27 19.32
CA SER A 6 -1.10 12.90 20.61
C SER A 6 -1.62 11.84 21.61
N LEU A 7 -1.37 12.04 22.91
CA LEU A 7 -1.83 11.11 23.97
C LEU A 7 -3.34 10.82 23.90
N ALA A 8 -4.16 11.82 23.56
CA ALA A 8 -5.60 11.68 23.44
C ALA A 8 -6.04 10.79 22.24
N ASP A 9 -5.22 10.73 21.19
CA ASP A 9 -5.52 10.01 19.94
C ASP A 9 -4.81 8.64 19.84
N GLN A 10 -3.99 8.26 20.82
CA GLN A 10 -3.18 7.03 20.76
C GLN A 10 -4.00 5.77 20.46
N ARG A 11 -5.18 5.63 21.07
CA ARG A 11 -6.07 4.47 20.83
C ARG A 11 -6.60 4.42 19.40
N VAL A 12 -6.93 5.58 18.83
CA VAL A 12 -7.42 5.68 17.44
C VAL A 12 -6.29 5.33 16.49
N CYS A 13 -5.11 5.93 16.68
CA CYS A 13 -3.95 5.61 15.86
C CYS A 13 -3.56 4.13 15.91
N GLU A 14 -3.60 3.53 17.11
CA GLU A 14 -3.32 2.12 17.28
C GLU A 14 -4.35 1.25 16.55
N ALA A 15 -5.64 1.54 16.69
CA ALA A 15 -6.69 0.83 15.96
C ALA A 15 -6.55 0.99 14.44
N THR A 16 -6.26 2.20 13.95
CA THR A 16 -5.98 2.46 12.52
C THR A 16 -4.75 1.70 12.05
N ARG A 17 -3.69 1.61 12.87
CA ARG A 17 -2.46 0.88 12.54
C ARG A 17 -2.69 -0.62 12.47
N GLU A 18 -3.45 -1.18 13.39
CA GLU A 18 -3.79 -2.60 13.36
C GLU A 18 -4.72 -2.93 12.17
N LEU A 19 -5.67 -2.05 11.85
CA LEU A 19 -6.47 -2.17 10.64
C LEU A 19 -5.61 -2.09 9.37
N ALA A 20 -4.69 -1.11 9.29
CA ALA A 20 -3.76 -0.96 8.17
C ALA A 20 -2.91 -2.23 8.00
N ARG A 21 -2.41 -2.81 9.09
CA ARG A 21 -1.68 -4.09 9.07
C ARG A 21 -2.56 -5.23 8.55
N ALA A 22 -3.79 -5.35 9.02
CA ALA A 22 -4.71 -6.39 8.56
C ALA A 22 -5.00 -6.28 7.04
N VAL A 23 -5.22 -5.06 6.56
CA VAL A 23 -5.42 -4.77 5.13
C VAL A 23 -4.16 -5.13 4.34
N LEU A 24 -2.96 -4.73 4.79
CA LEU A 24 -1.70 -5.09 4.13
C LEU A 24 -1.47 -6.60 4.04
N ARG A 25 -1.81 -7.36 5.09
CA ARG A 25 -1.72 -8.82 5.06
C ARG A 25 -2.65 -9.41 4.00
N ARG A 26 -3.88 -8.89 3.90
CA ARG A 26 -4.85 -9.29 2.87
C ARG A 26 -4.32 -8.96 1.47
N MET A 27 -3.80 -7.75 1.27
CA MET A 27 -3.16 -7.32 0.02
C MET A 27 -1.98 -8.23 -0.35
N ALA A 28 -1.13 -8.61 0.61
CA ALA A 28 -0.01 -9.51 0.36
C ALA A 28 -0.45 -10.89 -0.14
N VAL A 29 -1.50 -11.46 0.46
CA VAL A 29 -2.10 -12.72 0.00
C VAL A 29 -2.66 -12.57 -1.42
N THR A 30 -3.42 -11.51 -1.67
CA THR A 30 -4.02 -11.24 -2.98
C THR A 30 -2.94 -11.01 -4.06
N ALA A 31 -1.92 -10.21 -3.77
CA ALA A 31 -0.80 -9.98 -4.68
C ALA A 31 0.00 -11.26 -4.95
N THR A 32 0.20 -12.12 -3.94
CA THR A 32 0.91 -13.40 -4.12
C THR A 32 0.17 -14.32 -5.10
N ALA A 33 -1.16 -14.30 -5.09
CA ALA A 33 -1.98 -15.07 -6.03
C ALA A 33 -1.93 -14.53 -7.47
N ILE A 34 -1.57 -13.25 -7.65
CA ILE A 34 -1.34 -12.64 -8.98
C ILE A 34 0.09 -12.95 -9.46
N GLU A 35 1.09 -12.58 -8.67
CA GLU A 35 2.51 -12.81 -8.94
C GLU A 35 3.30 -12.84 -7.61
N PRO A 36 3.87 -13.98 -7.20
CA PRO A 36 4.49 -14.16 -5.89
C PRO A 36 5.74 -13.29 -5.65
N ARG A 37 6.33 -12.73 -6.70
CA ARG A 37 7.50 -11.84 -6.60
C ARG A 37 7.14 -10.39 -6.30
N ILE A 38 5.86 -9.99 -6.32
CA ILE A 38 5.45 -8.62 -6.00
C ILE A 38 5.89 -8.26 -4.56
N ARG A 39 6.51 -7.09 -4.42
CA ARG A 39 6.98 -6.53 -3.14
C ARG A 39 6.55 -5.09 -2.93
N THR A 40 6.16 -4.36 -3.96
CA THR A 40 5.64 -2.99 -3.82
C THR A 40 4.56 -2.74 -4.85
N LEU A 41 3.46 -2.14 -4.41
CA LEU A 41 2.37 -1.69 -5.27
C LEU A 41 2.49 -0.18 -5.44
N VAL A 42 2.25 0.32 -6.65
CA VAL A 42 2.17 1.75 -6.92
C VAL A 42 0.83 2.08 -7.52
N ALA A 43 0.19 3.08 -6.94
CA ALA A 43 -1.11 3.55 -7.37
C ALA A 43 -1.13 5.07 -7.47
N THR A 44 -1.98 5.57 -8.34
CA THR A 44 -2.16 7.00 -8.61
C THR A 44 -3.56 7.39 -8.18
N ARG A 45 -3.69 8.51 -7.47
CA ARG A 45 -4.97 9.06 -7.02
C ARG A 45 -5.82 9.47 -8.22
N GLU A 46 -7.03 8.92 -8.29
CA GLU A 46 -8.10 9.31 -9.20
C GLU A 46 -9.36 9.54 -8.36
N ASP A 47 -9.77 10.79 -8.18
CA ASP A 47 -10.85 11.13 -7.27
C ASP A 47 -12.21 10.59 -7.78
N PRO A 48 -12.96 9.77 -7.01
CA PRO A 48 -12.69 9.32 -5.63
C PRO A 48 -11.99 7.95 -5.53
N GLY A 49 -10.68 7.94 -5.27
CA GLY A 49 -9.93 6.70 -5.09
C GLY A 49 -8.50 6.72 -5.62
N TYR A 50 -7.99 5.52 -5.88
CA TYR A 50 -6.68 5.24 -6.45
C TYR A 50 -6.82 4.16 -7.50
N VAL A 51 -6.05 4.29 -8.58
CA VAL A 51 -5.88 3.24 -9.58
C VAL A 51 -4.51 2.62 -9.40
N LEU A 52 -4.47 1.29 -9.33
CA LEU A 52 -3.25 0.50 -9.30
C LEU A 52 -2.64 0.44 -10.71
N TRP A 53 -1.40 0.88 -10.89
CA TRP A 53 -0.77 0.93 -12.22
C TRP A 53 0.47 0.04 -12.33
N ARG A 54 1.28 -0.02 -11.27
CA ARG A 54 2.59 -0.69 -11.34
C ARG A 54 2.81 -1.60 -10.14
N LEU A 55 3.43 -2.73 -10.40
CA LEU A 55 3.82 -3.73 -9.41
C LEU A 55 5.32 -3.98 -9.52
N HIS A 56 6.02 -3.80 -8.41
CA HIS A 56 7.47 -3.94 -8.36
C HIS A 56 7.86 -5.13 -7.50
N GLY A 57 8.94 -5.79 -7.89
CA GLY A 57 9.57 -6.87 -7.14
C GLY A 57 10.59 -6.35 -6.14
N ALA A 58 11.42 -7.25 -5.62
CA ALA A 58 12.54 -6.86 -4.77
C ALA A 58 13.49 -5.89 -5.51
N GLY A 59 14.03 -4.91 -4.79
CA GLY A 59 14.94 -3.91 -5.35
C GLY A 59 14.30 -2.87 -6.27
N GLY A 60 12.96 -2.80 -6.31
CA GLY A 60 12.24 -1.76 -7.07
C GLY A 60 12.05 -2.06 -8.55
N ARG A 61 12.47 -3.23 -9.04
CA ARG A 61 12.28 -3.65 -10.43
C ARG A 61 10.79 -3.78 -10.78
N LEU A 62 10.33 -3.10 -11.82
CA LEU A 62 8.98 -3.30 -12.37
C LEU A 62 8.78 -4.75 -12.83
N LEU A 63 7.71 -5.38 -12.36
CA LEU A 63 7.31 -6.74 -12.75
C LEU A 63 6.12 -6.71 -13.70
N LEU A 64 5.11 -5.91 -13.36
CA LEU A 64 3.84 -5.86 -14.09
C LEU A 64 3.35 -4.42 -14.15
N TRP A 65 2.85 -4.05 -15.33
CA TRP A 65 2.04 -2.87 -15.54
C TRP A 65 0.58 -3.32 -15.66
N PHE A 66 -0.30 -2.76 -14.84
CA PHE A 66 -1.72 -3.05 -14.90
C PHE A 66 -2.37 -2.20 -16.00
N ASP A 67 -2.94 -2.88 -17.00
CA ASP A 67 -3.69 -2.25 -18.09
C ASP A 67 -5.19 -2.48 -17.85
N LEU A 68 -5.87 -1.43 -17.36
CA LEU A 68 -7.32 -1.42 -17.08
C LEU A 68 -8.16 -1.85 -18.28
N THR A 69 -7.65 -1.70 -19.51
CA THR A 69 -8.40 -2.02 -20.73
C THR A 69 -8.37 -3.51 -21.09
N LYS A 70 -7.51 -4.31 -20.46
CA LYS A 70 -7.23 -5.69 -20.89
C LYS A 70 -7.56 -6.78 -19.87
N GLN A 71 -7.83 -6.45 -18.61
CA GLN A 71 -8.03 -7.46 -17.57
C GLN A 71 -9.24 -7.17 -16.67
N PRO A 72 -10.38 -7.84 -16.90
CA PRO A 72 -11.52 -7.79 -15.98
C PRO A 72 -11.38 -8.75 -14.78
N ASP A 73 -10.17 -9.27 -14.49
CA ASP A 73 -10.00 -10.24 -13.40
C ASP A 73 -10.34 -9.60 -12.04
N PRO A 74 -11.36 -10.11 -11.32
CA PRO A 74 -11.81 -9.57 -10.04
C PRO A 74 -10.74 -9.47 -8.96
N ILE A 75 -9.66 -10.25 -9.06
CA ILE A 75 -8.55 -10.22 -8.10
C ILE A 75 -7.88 -8.84 -8.05
N TRP A 76 -7.80 -8.15 -9.18
CA TRP A 76 -7.24 -6.79 -9.26
C TRP A 76 -8.15 -5.77 -8.63
N ASN A 77 -9.47 -5.86 -8.87
CA ASN A 77 -10.45 -4.97 -8.23
C ASN A 77 -10.38 -5.08 -6.71
N LYS A 78 -10.21 -6.31 -6.19
CA LYS A 78 -9.99 -6.54 -4.76
C LYS A 78 -8.70 -5.90 -4.26
N LEU A 79 -7.58 -6.08 -4.99
CA LEU A 79 -6.30 -5.49 -4.62
C LEU A 79 -6.34 -3.96 -4.62
N THR A 80 -6.96 -3.36 -5.64
CA THR A 80 -7.16 -1.91 -5.76
C THR A 80 -8.07 -1.38 -4.66
N ALA A 81 -9.16 -2.07 -4.33
CA ALA A 81 -10.06 -1.67 -3.24
C ALA A 81 -9.34 -1.68 -1.87
N ASP A 82 -8.53 -2.70 -1.61
CA ASP A 82 -7.72 -2.79 -0.39
C ASP A 82 -6.68 -1.67 -0.31
N LEU A 83 -6.03 -1.37 -1.44
CA LEU A 83 -5.09 -0.25 -1.53
C LEU A 83 -5.79 1.09 -1.27
N CYS A 84 -6.96 1.33 -1.88
CA CYS A 84 -7.76 2.52 -1.66
C CYS A 84 -8.15 2.69 -0.18
N LEU A 85 -8.55 1.59 0.48
CA LEU A 85 -8.83 1.60 1.91
C LEU A 85 -7.59 1.97 2.72
N LEU A 86 -6.44 1.34 2.43
CA LEU A 86 -5.19 1.64 3.13
C LEU A 86 -4.74 3.10 2.95
N ALA A 87 -4.82 3.61 1.72
CA ALA A 87 -4.49 4.99 1.40
C ALA A 87 -5.40 5.97 2.15
N ARG A 88 -6.71 5.70 2.19
CA ARG A 88 -7.67 6.49 2.99
C ARG A 88 -7.33 6.47 4.48
N LEU A 89 -7.03 5.30 5.05
CA LEU A 89 -6.63 5.20 6.46
C LEU A 89 -5.37 6.03 6.75
N ALA A 90 -4.43 6.07 5.80
CA ALA A 90 -3.24 6.89 5.91
C ALA A 90 -3.52 8.39 5.79
N ASP A 91 -4.52 8.79 4.99
CA ASP A 91 -4.90 10.18 4.75
C ASP A 91 -5.79 10.76 5.86
N LEU A 92 -6.55 9.94 6.58
CA LEU A 92 -7.40 10.35 7.70
C LEU A 92 -6.64 11.12 8.80
N ARG A 93 -5.30 11.00 8.83
CA ARG A 93 -4.44 11.71 9.78
C ARG A 93 -3.10 12.03 9.12
N THR A 94 -2.66 13.29 9.20
CA THR A 94 -1.35 13.72 8.68
C THR A 94 -0.20 13.11 9.48
N HIS A 95 0.40 12.02 8.97
CA HIS A 95 1.52 11.32 9.58
C HIS A 95 2.76 11.35 8.68
N PRO A 96 3.97 11.11 9.22
CA PRO A 96 5.15 10.91 8.40
C PRO A 96 4.94 9.78 7.38
N PRO A 97 5.56 9.86 6.18
CA PRO A 97 5.57 8.79 5.19
C PRO A 97 5.89 7.41 5.78
N GLY A 98 5.15 6.39 5.37
CA GLY A 98 5.36 5.02 5.82
C GLY A 98 4.82 4.70 7.22
N TYR A 99 4.24 5.67 7.94
CA TYR A 99 3.66 5.42 9.27
C TYR A 99 2.55 4.36 9.22
N TYR A 100 1.68 4.43 8.21
CA TYR A 100 0.71 3.38 7.86
C TYR A 100 1.13 2.58 6.62
N TYR A 101 2.44 2.51 6.34
CA TYR A 101 3.02 1.80 5.18
C TYR A 101 2.54 2.31 3.82
N VAL A 102 2.17 3.60 3.76
CA VAL A 102 1.87 4.32 2.53
C VAL A 102 2.92 5.39 2.35
N HIS A 103 3.52 5.44 1.17
CA HIS A 103 4.63 6.33 0.84
C HIS A 103 4.25 7.22 -0.35
N PRO A 104 4.14 8.55 -0.19
CA PRO A 104 4.02 9.43 -1.34
C PRO A 104 5.28 9.32 -2.23
N LEU A 105 5.09 9.37 -3.54
CA LEU A 105 6.17 9.42 -4.54
C LEU A 105 6.40 10.85 -5.03
N THR A 106 7.27 11.01 -6.03
CA THR A 106 7.61 12.32 -6.61
C THR A 106 6.38 13.02 -7.22
N ASP A 107 5.50 12.29 -7.92
CA ASP A 107 4.16 12.80 -8.22
C ASP A 107 3.33 12.74 -6.94
N SER A 108 2.81 13.87 -6.50
CA SER A 108 1.98 14.01 -5.30
C SER A 108 0.70 13.16 -5.30
N ARG A 109 0.26 12.68 -6.45
CA ARG A 109 -0.88 11.77 -6.60
C ARG A 109 -0.47 10.30 -6.47
N ASP A 110 0.81 10.01 -6.65
CA ASP A 110 1.33 8.65 -6.61
C ASP A 110 1.69 8.24 -5.19
N ILE A 111 1.29 7.03 -4.84
CA ILE A 111 1.69 6.36 -3.60
C ILE A 111 2.30 5.00 -3.89
N ALA A 112 3.22 4.60 -3.03
CA ALA A 112 3.80 3.27 -3.00
C ALA A 112 3.48 2.58 -1.67
N VAL A 113 3.13 1.30 -1.77
CA VAL A 113 2.78 0.44 -0.63
C VAL A 113 3.68 -0.80 -0.67
N PRO A 114 4.67 -0.92 0.23
CA PRO A 114 5.46 -2.13 0.34
C PRO A 114 4.61 -3.28 0.92
N LEU A 115 4.78 -4.46 0.35
CA LEU A 115 4.16 -5.70 0.82
C LEU A 115 5.19 -6.52 1.60
N PRO A 116 4.79 -7.18 2.70
CA PRO A 116 5.69 -8.05 3.43
C PRO A 116 6.01 -9.30 2.59
N ALA A 117 7.27 -9.73 2.58
CA ALA A 117 7.68 -10.95 1.88
C ALA A 117 7.02 -12.23 2.47
N ASN A 118 6.63 -12.16 3.75
CA ASN A 118 5.83 -13.16 4.43
C ASN A 118 4.50 -12.50 4.84
N PRO A 119 3.32 -13.02 4.46
CA PRO A 119 2.03 -12.44 4.84
C PRO A 119 1.80 -12.26 6.35
N ARG A 120 2.56 -12.95 7.21
CA ARG A 120 2.53 -12.75 8.68
C ARG A 120 3.50 -11.67 9.17
N GLY A 121 4.48 -11.30 8.35
CA GLY A 121 5.52 -10.31 8.66
C GLY A 121 5.04 -8.86 8.50
N LEU A 122 5.97 -7.94 8.75
CA LEU A 122 5.77 -6.50 8.53
C LEU A 122 6.56 -6.07 7.30
N PRO A 123 5.99 -5.23 6.43
CA PRO A 123 6.76 -4.62 5.35
C PRO A 123 7.75 -3.60 5.92
N PRO A 124 8.81 -3.25 5.16
CA PRO A 124 9.71 -2.19 5.57
C PRO A 124 8.95 -0.87 5.68
N ARG A 125 9.31 -0.04 6.67
CA ARG A 125 8.76 1.32 6.86
C ARG A 125 9.39 2.36 5.94
N THR A 126 10.24 1.92 5.02
CA THR A 126 10.92 2.73 4.02
C THR A 126 10.93 1.94 2.73
N ILE A 127 10.75 2.61 1.60
CA ILE A 127 10.90 1.99 0.29
C ILE A 127 12.23 2.43 -0.32
N GLY A 128 12.87 1.50 -1.02
CA GLY A 128 14.00 1.83 -1.89
C GLY A 128 13.54 2.56 -3.15
N PRO A 129 14.48 2.98 -4.01
CA PRO A 129 14.13 3.56 -5.31
C PRO A 129 13.31 2.56 -6.14
N LEU A 130 12.30 3.08 -6.85
CA LEU A 130 11.50 2.33 -7.80
C LEU A 130 12.05 2.60 -9.20
N GLN A 131 12.30 1.53 -9.96
CA GLN A 131 12.84 1.57 -11.32
C GLN A 131 11.74 1.37 -12.36
#